data_AF-A0A0A0KHA4-F1
#
_entry.id   AF-A0A0A0KHA4-F1
#
_cell.length_a   1.000
_cell.length_b   1.000
_cell.length_c   1.000
_cell.angle_alpha   90.00
_cell.angle_beta   90.00
_cell.angle_gamma   90.00
#
_symmetry.space_group_name_H-M   'P 1'
#
loop_
_entity.id
_entity.type
_entity.pdbx_description
1 polymer ?
#
loop_
_entity_poly.entity_id
_entity_poly.type
_entity_poly.pdbx_seq_one_letter_code
_entity_poly.pdbx_strand_id
1 'polypeptide(L)'
;MGSRFCLFLIILSLVMALSSVGYSAPTEATSEQQANSTSGLHDPDAKVTSPSKTLKNPGLGYVTLLRHVHGILNIIGWGTLIPIGIIIGRYFRHEFPIRCDQWYSIHAVCQTCGYIMGTVGWAFGVSVLHSSSKRSYLPFLVLGIFIILLTTIQIMLAICVQSKKESGERRRCWEKHHHVMGYVIMALIIGVIFEGINAQRHPKKWRWCYVGILSGLAIVGAALEVHRCYKLKLFKQAMKLNANMYSPST
;
A
#
# COMPACT_ATOMS: atom_id res chain seq x y z
N MET A 1 17.22 -6.94 -19.28
CA MET A 1 17.63 -6.04 -18.16
C MET A 1 16.52 -5.78 -17.13
N GLY A 2 15.22 -5.77 -17.47
CA GLY A 2 14.15 -5.33 -16.54
C GLY A 2 13.89 -6.17 -15.28
N SER A 3 13.81 -7.51 -15.38
CA SER A 3 13.41 -8.35 -14.22
C SER A 3 14.46 -8.38 -13.09
N ARG A 4 15.75 -8.47 -13.42
CA ARG A 4 16.85 -8.45 -12.45
C ARG A 4 16.98 -7.10 -11.72
N PHE A 5 16.76 -6.00 -12.44
CA PHE A 5 16.77 -4.66 -11.85
C PHE A 5 15.58 -4.44 -10.90
N CYS A 6 14.37 -4.88 -11.29
CA CYS A 6 13.21 -4.83 -10.39
C CYS A 6 13.43 -5.69 -9.14
N LEU A 7 13.99 -6.89 -9.30
CA LEU A 7 14.33 -7.77 -8.18
C LEU A 7 15.30 -7.10 -7.21
N PHE A 8 16.36 -6.47 -7.73
CA PHE A 8 17.31 -5.70 -6.93
C PHE A 8 16.62 -4.57 -6.16
N LEU A 9 15.76 -3.79 -6.80
CA LEU A 9 15.03 -2.70 -6.14
C LEU A 9 14.09 -3.22 -5.05
N ILE A 10 13.41 -4.35 -5.27
CA ILE A 10 12.51 -4.96 -4.28
C ILE A 10 13.31 -5.48 -3.08
N ILE A 11 14.44 -6.17 -3.32
CA ILE A 11 15.31 -6.66 -2.25
C ILE A 11 15.88 -5.48 -1.47
N LEU A 12 16.35 -4.43 -2.14
CA LEU A 12 16.86 -3.23 -1.49
C LEU A 12 15.79 -2.57 -0.61
N SER A 13 14.57 -2.41 -1.13
CA SER A 13 13.47 -1.81 -0.35
C SER A 13 13.02 -2.70 0.81
N LEU A 14 13.04 -4.03 0.67
CA LEU A 14 12.82 -4.95 1.79
C LEU A 14 13.91 -4.84 2.85
N VAL A 15 15.19 -4.83 2.45
CA VAL A 15 16.33 -4.69 3.37
C VAL A 15 16.24 -3.38 4.13
N MET A 16 15.90 -2.27 3.46
CA MET A 16 15.67 -0.99 4.12
C MET A 16 14.52 -1.06 5.13
N ALA A 17 13.44 -1.77 4.81
CA ALA A 17 12.33 -1.97 5.73
C ALA A 17 12.74 -2.79 6.96
N LEU A 18 13.46 -3.90 6.76
CA LEU A 18 13.91 -4.79 7.85
C LEU A 18 15.00 -4.15 8.74
N SER A 19 15.90 -3.35 8.16
CA SER A 19 16.94 -2.64 8.93
C SER A 19 16.34 -1.65 9.93
N SER A 20 15.13 -1.13 9.69
CA SER A 20 14.45 -0.25 10.63
C SER A 20 13.83 -0.98 11.84
N VAL A 21 13.70 -2.32 11.77
CA VAL A 21 13.26 -3.18 12.89
C VAL A 21 14.35 -3.30 13.95
N GLY A 22 15.61 -3.44 13.53
CA GLY A 22 16.76 -3.56 14.44
C GLY A 22 16.96 -2.32 15.33
N TYR A 23 16.43 -1.17 14.91
CA TYR A 23 16.48 0.07 15.68
C TYR A 23 15.34 0.21 16.71
N SER A 24 14.33 -0.66 16.63
CA SER A 24 13.12 -0.61 17.47
C SER A 24 13.15 -1.59 18.65
N ALA A 25 14.19 -2.43 18.76
CA ALA A 25 14.41 -3.27 19.93
C ALA A 25 14.86 -2.38 21.10
N PRO A 26 14.19 -2.44 22.27
CA PRO A 26 14.62 -1.66 23.41
C PRO A 26 15.96 -2.19 23.89
N THR A 27 17.01 -1.38 23.81
CA THR A 27 18.07 -1.48 24.80
C THR A 27 17.43 -1.21 26.16
N GLU A 28 17.47 -2.21 27.04
CA GLU A 28 17.24 -2.02 28.47
C GLU A 28 18.26 -0.99 28.97
N ALA A 29 17.87 0.28 28.95
CA ALA A 29 18.57 1.34 29.65
C ALA A 29 17.75 1.63 30.91
N THR A 30 18.33 1.17 32.02
CA THR A 30 17.97 1.43 33.41
C THR A 30 17.33 2.80 33.60
N SER A 31 16.13 2.79 34.14
CA SER A 31 15.44 3.95 34.67
C SER A 31 16.22 4.53 35.85
N GLU A 32 16.81 5.71 35.67
CA GLU A 32 17.08 6.65 36.77
C GLU A 32 16.40 7.99 36.43
N GLN A 33 15.17 8.15 36.92
CA GLN A 33 14.59 9.47 37.13
C GLN A 33 15.24 10.07 38.37
N GLN A 34 16.19 10.97 38.19
CA GLN A 34 16.57 11.90 39.25
C GLN A 34 15.69 13.14 39.14
N ALA A 35 14.60 13.13 39.91
CA ALA A 35 13.96 14.35 40.36
C ALA A 35 14.99 15.12 41.21
N ASN A 36 15.24 16.39 40.89
CA ASN A 36 15.75 17.30 41.89
C ASN A 36 15.06 18.66 41.79
N SER A 37 14.34 18.97 42.85
CA SER A 37 13.76 20.26 43.16
C SER A 37 14.84 21.16 43.74
N THR A 38 14.85 22.44 43.36
CA THR A 38 15.40 23.49 44.22
C THR A 38 14.52 24.73 44.13
N SER A 39 14.05 25.18 45.29
CA SER A 39 13.27 26.40 45.52
C SER A 39 14.11 27.66 45.34
N GLY A 40 13.47 28.75 44.92
CA GLY A 40 14.06 30.10 44.99
C GLY A 40 13.04 31.20 44.67
N LEU A 41 12.41 31.70 45.74
CA LEU A 41 12.02 33.08 46.07
C LEU A 41 11.34 34.02 45.04
N HIS A 42 10.26 34.65 45.54
CA HIS A 42 9.41 35.69 44.97
C HIS A 42 10.13 36.95 44.47
N ASP A 43 9.63 37.53 43.37
CA ASP A 43 9.62 38.98 43.10
C ASP A 43 8.35 39.34 42.29
N PRO A 44 7.44 40.19 42.77
CA PRO A 44 6.27 40.62 42.02
C PRO A 44 6.51 42.03 41.46
N ASP A 45 6.81 42.17 40.17
CA ASP A 45 6.37 43.28 39.31
C ASP A 45 7.14 43.28 37.98
N ALA A 46 6.55 42.68 36.95
CA ALA A 46 6.91 42.99 35.56
C ALA A 46 5.75 42.65 34.62
N LYS A 47 4.85 43.62 34.44
CA LYS A 47 3.94 43.68 33.29
C LYS A 47 4.79 43.87 32.03
N VAL A 48 5.21 42.77 31.40
CA VAL A 48 5.75 42.78 30.04
C VAL A 48 4.76 42.07 29.13
N THR A 49 3.93 42.86 28.47
CA THR A 49 3.12 42.44 27.32
C THR A 49 4.08 42.04 26.19
N SER A 50 4.47 40.77 26.13
CA SER A 50 5.28 40.25 25.01
C SER A 50 4.37 39.81 23.87
N PRO A 51 4.54 40.32 22.64
CA PRO A 51 3.84 39.79 21.48
C PRO A 51 4.43 38.41 21.19
N SER A 52 3.59 37.38 21.17
CA SER A 52 3.97 36.01 20.83
C SER A 52 4.43 35.92 19.37
N LYS A 53 5.68 36.31 19.10
CA LYS A 53 6.37 35.90 17.86
C LYS A 53 6.68 34.43 18.01
N THR A 54 5.80 33.61 17.45
CA THR A 54 5.92 32.15 17.34
C THR A 54 7.30 31.79 16.81
N LEU A 55 8.21 31.40 17.70
CA LEU A 55 9.49 30.82 17.32
C LEU A 55 9.20 29.48 16.64
N LYS A 56 9.24 29.46 15.30
CA LYS A 56 9.07 28.24 14.51
C LYS A 56 10.25 27.32 14.80
N ASN A 57 10.08 26.36 15.70
CA ASN A 57 11.06 25.28 15.89
C ASN A 57 11.28 24.56 14.55
N PRO A 58 12.48 24.62 13.95
CA PRO A 58 12.72 24.05 12.62
C PRO A 58 12.42 22.55 12.54
N GLY A 59 12.61 21.81 13.65
CA GLY A 59 12.26 20.39 13.75
C GLY A 59 10.76 20.08 13.66
N LEU A 60 9.87 20.98 14.10
CA LEU A 60 8.41 20.78 14.03
C LEU A 60 7.89 20.87 12.60
N GLY A 61 8.50 21.75 11.78
CA GLY A 61 8.20 21.87 10.36
C GLY A 61 8.61 20.62 9.57
N TYR A 62 9.81 20.10 9.85
CA TYR A 62 10.34 18.90 9.20
C TYR A 62 9.48 17.65 9.46
N VAL A 63 9.10 17.39 10.72
CA VAL A 63 8.24 16.23 11.07
C VAL A 63 6.85 16.35 10.42
N THR A 64 6.31 17.56 10.33
CA THR A 64 5.02 17.80 9.66
C THR A 64 5.11 17.52 8.16
N LEU A 65 6.21 17.93 7.52
CA LEU A 65 6.48 17.65 6.12
C LEU A 65 6.58 16.14 5.87
N LEU A 66 7.37 15.42 6.66
CA LEU A 66 7.51 13.96 6.53
C LEU A 66 6.18 13.23 6.70
N ARG A 67 5.35 13.66 7.65
CA ARG A 67 4.00 13.09 7.85
C ARG A 67 3.10 13.31 6.63
N HIS A 68 3.21 14.47 5.99
CA HIS A 68 2.46 14.79 4.78
C HIS A 68 2.91 13.94 3.60
N VAL A 69 4.23 13.86 3.36
CA VAL A 69 4.84 13.06 2.30
C VAL A 69 4.54 11.57 2.50
N HIS A 70 4.64 11.05 3.73
CA HIS A 70 4.23 9.69 4.11
C HIS A 70 2.78 9.40 3.68
N GLY A 71 1.85 10.30 4.00
CA GLY A 71 0.44 10.14 3.64
C GLY A 71 0.21 10.12 2.13
N ILE A 72 0.82 11.06 1.40
CA ILE A 72 0.70 11.14 -0.07
C ILE A 72 1.25 9.87 -0.72
N LEU A 73 2.47 9.46 -0.35
CA LEU A 73 3.13 8.30 -0.95
C LEU A 73 2.34 7.01 -0.71
N ASN A 74 1.75 6.84 0.47
CA ASN A 74 0.93 5.65 0.76
C ASN A 74 -0.41 5.65 0.02
N ILE A 75 -1.07 6.81 -0.11
CA ILE A 75 -2.32 6.90 -0.90
C ILE A 75 -2.05 6.65 -2.38
N ILE A 76 -1.02 7.25 -2.95
CA ILE A 76 -0.70 7.07 -4.38
C ILE A 76 -0.15 5.66 -4.63
N GLY A 77 0.84 5.22 -3.84
CA GLY A 77 1.50 3.94 -4.01
C GLY A 77 0.58 2.76 -3.70
N TRP A 78 0.42 2.46 -2.42
CA TRP A 78 -0.39 1.33 -1.97
C TRP A 78 -1.89 1.53 -2.19
N GLY A 79 -2.39 2.76 -2.00
CA GLY A 79 -3.82 3.06 -2.06
C GLY A 79 -4.40 3.22 -3.46
N THR A 80 -3.57 3.42 -4.50
CA THR A 80 -4.05 3.72 -5.87
C THR A 80 -3.36 2.87 -6.94
N LEU A 81 -2.02 2.90 -7.03
CA LEU A 81 -1.29 2.15 -8.07
C LEU A 81 -1.47 0.63 -7.93
N ILE A 82 -1.45 0.09 -6.71
CA ILE A 82 -1.69 -1.34 -6.46
C ILE A 82 -3.11 -1.76 -6.93
N PRO A 83 -4.21 -1.09 -6.51
CA PRO A 83 -5.54 -1.33 -7.07
C PRO A 83 -5.63 -1.25 -8.58
N ILE A 84 -5.02 -0.24 -9.21
CA ILE A 84 -4.99 -0.11 -10.68
C ILE A 84 -4.33 -1.34 -11.29
N GLY A 85 -3.18 -1.77 -10.75
CA GLY A 85 -2.52 -3.00 -11.18
C GLY A 85 -3.42 -4.23 -11.05
N ILE A 86 -4.19 -4.35 -9.97
CA ILE A 86 -5.15 -5.45 -9.75
C ILE A 86 -6.25 -5.44 -10.82
N ILE A 87 -6.84 -4.27 -11.10
CA ILE A 87 -7.88 -4.10 -12.14
C ILE A 87 -7.31 -4.51 -13.50
N ILE A 88 -6.11 -4.04 -13.85
CA ILE A 88 -5.44 -4.37 -15.12
C ILE A 88 -5.21 -5.88 -15.24
N GLY A 89 -4.64 -6.50 -14.21
CA GLY A 89 -4.37 -7.94 -14.20
C GLY A 89 -5.64 -8.80 -14.25
N ARG A 90 -6.79 -8.28 -13.81
CA ARG A 90 -8.07 -9.00 -13.84
C ARG A 90 -8.78 -8.89 -15.18
N TYR A 91 -8.84 -7.71 -15.78
CA TYR A 91 -9.71 -7.45 -16.94
C TYR A 91 -8.99 -7.45 -18.29
N PHE A 92 -7.66 -7.35 -18.31
CA PHE A 92 -6.87 -7.24 -19.55
C PHE A 92 -5.97 -8.46 -19.81
N ARG A 93 -5.90 -9.42 -18.87
CA ARG A 93 -5.04 -10.62 -18.93
C ARG A 93 -5.47 -11.68 -19.95
N HIS A 94 -6.75 -11.71 -20.32
CA HIS A 94 -7.31 -12.74 -21.19
C HIS A 94 -8.01 -12.10 -22.40
N GLU A 95 -8.11 -12.84 -23.51
CA GLU A 95 -8.84 -12.44 -24.74
C GLU A 95 -10.31 -12.02 -24.48
N PHE A 96 -10.83 -12.36 -23.30
CA PHE A 96 -12.11 -11.94 -22.76
C PHE A 96 -11.93 -11.12 -21.47
N PRO A 97 -12.41 -9.85 -21.37
CA PRO A 97 -13.17 -9.07 -22.36
C PRO A 97 -12.37 -8.12 -23.26
N ILE A 98 -11.19 -7.64 -22.84
CA ILE A 98 -10.36 -6.67 -23.59
C ILE A 98 -8.96 -7.26 -23.77
N ARG A 99 -8.52 -7.44 -25.02
CA ARG A 99 -7.16 -7.90 -25.32
C ARG A 99 -6.19 -6.72 -25.25
N CYS A 100 -5.24 -6.78 -24.33
CA CYS A 100 -4.12 -5.86 -24.28
C CYS A 100 -2.82 -6.67 -24.14
N ASP A 101 -2.02 -6.74 -25.19
CA ASP A 101 -0.80 -7.56 -25.19
C ASP A 101 0.23 -7.07 -24.17
N GLN A 102 0.10 -5.82 -23.72
CA GLN A 102 0.95 -5.18 -22.71
C GLN A 102 0.41 -5.26 -21.28
N TRP A 103 -0.69 -5.97 -21.02
CA TRP A 103 -1.33 -6.03 -19.69
C TRP A 103 -0.35 -6.41 -18.58
N TYR A 104 0.54 -7.38 -18.84
CA TYR A 104 1.49 -7.88 -17.87
C TYR A 104 2.54 -6.83 -17.52
N SER A 105 3.02 -6.10 -18.53
CA SER A 105 3.98 -5.01 -18.34
C SER A 105 3.36 -3.89 -17.50
N ILE A 106 2.16 -3.44 -17.87
CA ILE A 106 1.47 -2.36 -17.15
C ILE A 106 1.13 -2.80 -15.72
N HIS A 107 0.63 -4.03 -15.54
CA HIS A 107 0.41 -4.62 -14.22
C HIS A 107 1.71 -4.62 -13.39
N ALA A 108 2.81 -5.13 -13.94
CA ALA A 108 4.09 -5.20 -13.25
C ALA A 108 4.63 -3.81 -12.87
N VAL A 109 4.49 -2.82 -13.75
CA VAL A 109 4.89 -1.42 -13.48
C VAL A 109 4.04 -0.84 -12.34
N CYS A 110 2.70 -0.96 -12.41
CA CYS A 110 1.81 -0.49 -11.35
C CYS A 110 2.14 -1.14 -9.99
N GLN A 111 2.36 -2.46 -9.97
CA GLN A 111 2.70 -3.19 -8.75
C GLN A 111 4.06 -2.76 -8.19
N THR A 112 5.08 -2.66 -9.05
CA THR A 112 6.45 -2.30 -8.62
C THR A 112 6.53 -0.86 -8.15
N CYS A 113 5.98 0.10 -8.90
CA CYS A 113 5.93 1.51 -8.50
C CYS A 113 5.11 1.69 -7.23
N GLY A 114 3.94 1.03 -7.14
CA GLY A 114 3.09 1.09 -5.94
C GLY A 114 3.81 0.54 -4.70
N TYR A 115 4.52 -0.58 -4.84
CA TYR A 115 5.28 -1.19 -3.76
C TYR A 115 6.43 -0.29 -3.29
N ILE A 116 7.23 0.26 -4.22
CA ILE A 116 8.35 1.15 -3.89
C ILE A 116 7.83 2.41 -3.20
N MET A 117 6.84 3.09 -3.77
CA MET A 117 6.29 4.32 -3.20
C MET A 117 5.72 4.10 -1.80
N GLY A 118 4.95 3.03 -1.59
CA GLY A 118 4.41 2.73 -0.26
C GLY A 118 5.48 2.31 0.74
N THR A 119 6.53 1.61 0.32
CA THR A 119 7.66 1.28 1.22
C THR A 119 8.45 2.52 1.63
N VAL A 120 8.71 3.45 0.68
CA VAL A 120 9.33 4.75 0.99
C VAL A 120 8.42 5.59 1.89
N GLY A 121 7.11 5.60 1.62
CA GLY A 121 6.12 6.23 2.47
C GLY A 121 6.18 5.67 3.90
N TRP A 122 6.13 4.35 4.05
CA TRP A 122 6.26 3.67 5.33
C TRP A 122 7.56 4.05 6.07
N ALA A 123 8.70 4.10 5.37
CA ALA A 123 9.98 4.51 5.96
C ALA A 123 9.92 5.94 6.54
N PHE A 124 9.30 6.90 5.84
CA PHE A 124 9.06 8.23 6.42
C PHE A 124 8.13 8.19 7.64
N GLY A 125 7.18 7.25 7.68
CA GLY A 125 6.34 7.02 8.86
C GLY A 125 7.15 6.58 10.08
N VAL A 126 8.13 5.69 9.88
CA VAL A 126 9.09 5.29 10.93
C VAL A 126 9.92 6.49 11.39
N SER A 127 10.43 7.31 10.47
CA SER A 127 11.19 8.52 10.82
C SER A 127 10.36 9.52 11.65
N VAL A 128 9.08 9.71 11.31
CA VAL A 128 8.16 10.56 12.08
C VAL A 128 7.95 10.00 13.49
N LEU A 129 7.88 8.67 13.64
CA LEU A 129 7.73 8.05 14.96
C LEU A 129 8.95 8.28 15.83
N HIS A 130 10.14 8.08 15.27
CA HIS A 130 11.41 8.30 15.97
C HIS A 130 11.52 9.73 16.51
N SER A 131 11.10 10.72 15.74
CA SER A 131 11.12 12.12 16.17
C SER A 131 10.01 12.52 17.16
N SER A 132 9.00 11.67 17.41
CA SER A 132 7.81 12.05 18.20
C SER A 132 7.60 11.29 19.51
N SER A 133 8.44 10.30 19.84
CA SER A 133 8.40 9.52 21.09
C SER A 133 7.04 8.89 21.43
N LYS A 134 6.16 8.67 20.44
CA LYS A 134 4.79 8.17 20.66
C LYS A 134 4.73 6.65 20.55
N ARG A 135 4.92 5.94 21.67
CA ARG A 135 4.88 4.46 21.71
C ARG A 135 3.57 3.82 21.20
N SER A 136 2.46 4.56 21.15
CA SER A 136 1.14 4.09 20.70
C SER A 136 1.05 3.67 19.22
N TYR A 137 2.06 3.93 18.39
CA TYR A 137 2.03 3.60 16.95
C TYR A 137 2.81 2.34 16.57
N LEU A 138 3.41 1.63 17.54
CA LEU A 138 4.16 0.40 17.27
C LEU A 138 3.35 -0.70 16.54
N PRO A 139 2.07 -0.98 16.89
CA PRO A 139 1.28 -1.99 16.17
C PRO A 139 1.13 -1.68 14.68
N PHE A 140 1.02 -0.41 14.31
CA PHE A 140 0.91 0.02 12.91
C PHE A 140 2.21 -0.16 12.12
N LEU A 141 3.36 0.02 12.78
CA LEU A 141 4.65 -0.25 12.16
C LEU A 141 4.82 -1.75 11.89
N VAL A 142 4.48 -2.60 12.86
CA VAL A 142 4.51 -4.07 12.72
C VAL A 142 3.58 -4.53 11.60
N LEU A 143 2.36 -3.98 11.54
CA LEU A 143 1.42 -4.28 10.46
C LEU A 143 1.94 -3.84 9.09
N GLY A 144 2.62 -2.68 9.02
CA GLY A 144 3.30 -2.24 7.80
C GLY A 144 4.40 -3.18 7.33
N ILE A 145 5.24 -3.68 8.26
CA ILE A 145 6.28 -4.68 7.96
C ILE A 145 5.64 -5.97 7.46
N PHE A 146 4.56 -6.42 8.11
CA PHE A 146 3.82 -7.60 7.70
C PHE A 146 3.27 -7.46 6.27
N ILE A 147 2.69 -6.31 5.91
CA ILE A 147 2.24 -6.01 4.55
C ILE A 147 3.40 -6.02 3.55
N ILE A 148 4.53 -5.40 3.89
CA ILE A 148 5.74 -5.36 3.04
C ILE A 148 6.26 -6.78 2.78
N LEU A 149 6.33 -7.62 3.83
CA LEU A 149 6.77 -9.01 3.72
C LEU A 149 5.84 -9.82 2.83
N LEU A 150 4.53 -9.78 3.09
CA LEU A 150 3.54 -10.49 2.27
C LEU A 150 3.61 -10.02 0.81
N THR A 151 3.70 -8.72 0.57
CA THR A 151 3.79 -8.17 -0.80
C THR A 151 5.09 -8.58 -1.48
N THR A 152 6.21 -8.65 -0.75
CA THR A 152 7.48 -9.12 -1.30
C THR A 152 7.42 -10.58 -1.69
N ILE A 153 6.88 -11.43 -0.82
CA ILE A 153 6.66 -12.85 -1.11
C ILE A 153 5.79 -13.00 -2.37
N GLN A 154 4.72 -12.22 -2.46
CA GLN A 154 3.82 -12.20 -3.61
C GLN A 154 4.55 -11.90 -4.93
N ILE A 155 5.40 -10.86 -4.95
CA ILE A 155 6.14 -10.44 -6.15
C ILE A 155 7.24 -11.45 -6.49
N MET A 156 7.97 -11.95 -5.48
CA MET A 156 9.04 -12.93 -5.67
C MET A 156 8.49 -14.24 -6.23
N LEU A 157 7.40 -14.76 -5.67
CA LEU A 157 6.74 -15.96 -6.18
C LEU A 157 6.26 -15.76 -7.62
N ALA A 158 5.73 -14.58 -7.96
CA ALA A 158 5.32 -14.27 -9.33
C ALA A 158 6.48 -14.32 -10.33
N ILE A 159 7.64 -13.74 -9.98
CA ILE A 159 8.83 -13.76 -10.83
C ILE A 159 9.38 -15.18 -10.95
N CYS A 160 9.51 -15.90 -9.83
CA CYS A 160 10.06 -17.26 -9.80
C CYS A 160 9.19 -18.26 -10.57
N VAL A 161 7.87 -18.26 -10.33
CA VAL A 161 6.95 -19.18 -11.02
C VAL A 161 6.85 -18.85 -12.51
N GLN A 162 6.88 -17.57 -12.90
CA GLN A 162 6.87 -17.20 -14.32
C GLN A 162 8.14 -17.66 -15.05
N SER A 163 9.30 -17.68 -14.37
CA SER A 163 10.56 -18.14 -14.96
C SER A 163 10.62 -19.65 -15.22
N LYS A 164 9.82 -20.44 -14.51
CA LYS A 164 9.78 -21.90 -14.67
C LYS A 164 8.55 -22.28 -15.51
N LYS A 165 8.76 -22.95 -16.66
CA LYS A 165 7.68 -23.60 -17.43
C LYS A 165 7.15 -24.80 -16.64
N GLU A 166 6.38 -24.56 -15.59
CA GLU A 166 5.88 -25.62 -14.71
C GLU A 166 4.52 -26.13 -15.17
N SER A 167 4.29 -27.43 -14.94
CA SER A 167 3.08 -28.19 -15.24
C SER A 167 1.79 -27.50 -14.77
N GLY A 168 0.71 -27.72 -15.51
CA GLY A 168 -0.54 -26.94 -15.43
C GLY A 168 -1.20 -26.88 -14.04
N GLU A 169 -1.10 -27.93 -13.22
CA GLU A 169 -1.74 -27.98 -11.90
C GLU A 169 -1.06 -27.07 -10.88
N ARG A 170 0.27 -27.08 -10.81
CA ARG A 170 1.04 -26.24 -9.90
C ARG A 170 0.88 -24.75 -10.25
N ARG A 171 0.85 -24.42 -11.54
CA ARG A 171 0.55 -23.07 -12.02
C ARG A 171 -0.86 -22.63 -11.60
N ARG A 172 -1.87 -23.49 -11.72
CA ARG A 172 -3.25 -23.18 -11.30
C ARG A 172 -3.36 -22.99 -9.78
N CYS A 173 -2.65 -23.79 -8.97
CA CYS A 173 -2.58 -23.61 -7.52
C CYS A 173 -1.95 -22.26 -7.16
N TRP A 174 -0.81 -21.94 -7.78
CA TRP A 174 -0.13 -20.66 -7.60
C TRP A 174 -1.02 -19.48 -8.00
N GLU A 175 -1.74 -19.54 -9.13
CA GLU A 175 -2.65 -18.49 -9.56
C GLU A 175 -3.76 -18.23 -8.52
N LYS A 176 -4.38 -19.29 -7.98
CA LYS A 176 -5.39 -19.16 -6.91
C LYS A 176 -4.79 -18.53 -5.66
N HIS A 177 -3.66 -19.04 -5.20
CA HIS A 177 -2.97 -18.52 -4.01
C HIS A 177 -2.60 -17.05 -4.19
N HIS A 178 -2.01 -16.70 -5.34
CA HIS A 178 -1.66 -15.33 -5.70
C HIS A 178 -2.90 -14.42 -5.66
N HIS A 179 -4.03 -14.84 -6.25
CA HIS A 179 -5.25 -14.04 -6.20
C HIS A 179 -5.80 -13.84 -4.78
N VAL A 180 -5.93 -14.92 -3.99
CA VAL A 180 -6.46 -14.83 -2.61
C VAL A 180 -5.57 -13.96 -1.74
N MET A 181 -4.26 -14.19 -1.77
CA MET A 181 -3.29 -13.42 -1.00
C MET A 181 -3.27 -11.94 -1.40
N GLY A 182 -3.39 -11.64 -2.70
CA GLY A 182 -3.51 -10.27 -3.19
C GLY A 182 -4.73 -9.54 -2.63
N TYR A 183 -5.88 -10.20 -2.51
CA TYR A 183 -7.09 -9.61 -1.91
C TYR A 183 -6.92 -9.35 -0.41
N VAL A 184 -6.31 -10.28 0.32
CA VAL A 184 -6.03 -10.10 1.75
C VAL A 184 -5.09 -8.91 1.97
N ILE A 185 -3.99 -8.83 1.23
CA ILE A 185 -3.04 -7.71 1.29
C ILE A 185 -3.75 -6.38 0.99
N MET A 186 -4.59 -6.34 -0.06
CA MET A 186 -5.32 -5.12 -0.42
C MET A 186 -6.27 -4.65 0.70
N ALA A 187 -6.99 -5.58 1.34
CA ALA A 187 -7.86 -5.25 2.46
C ALA A 187 -7.08 -4.68 3.66
N LEU A 188 -5.93 -5.28 3.98
CA LEU A 188 -5.02 -4.79 5.03
C LEU A 188 -4.49 -3.39 4.70
N ILE A 189 -4.05 -3.15 3.47
CA ILE A 189 -3.59 -1.83 3.00
C ILE A 189 -4.68 -0.77 3.19
N ILE A 190 -5.91 -1.05 2.76
CA ILE A 190 -7.03 -0.10 2.90
C ILE A 190 -7.27 0.24 4.37
N GLY A 191 -7.30 -0.77 5.25
CA GLY A 191 -7.48 -0.58 6.68
C GLY A 191 -6.38 0.29 7.30
N VAL A 192 -5.12 0.01 6.98
CA VAL A 192 -3.96 0.77 7.47
C VAL A 192 -3.99 2.23 6.97
N ILE A 193 -4.38 2.47 5.72
CA ILE A 193 -4.48 3.83 5.19
C ILE A 193 -5.58 4.61 5.91
N PHE A 194 -6.76 4.01 6.14
CA PHE A 194 -7.83 4.69 6.89
C PHE A 194 -7.39 5.04 8.31
N GLU A 195 -6.70 4.14 8.98
CA GLU A 195 -6.22 4.39 10.33
C GLU A 195 -5.12 5.45 10.37
N GLY A 196 -4.22 5.43 9.38
CA GLY A 196 -3.23 6.50 9.18
C GLY A 196 -3.86 7.86 8.89
N ILE A 197 -4.98 7.90 8.15
CA ILE A 197 -5.76 9.12 7.89
C ILE A 197 -6.42 9.64 9.18
N ASN A 198 -6.97 8.74 10.01
CA ASN A 198 -7.59 9.11 11.29
C ASN A 198 -6.59 9.78 12.25
N ALA A 199 -5.32 9.42 12.16
CA ALA A 199 -4.24 10.02 12.95
C ALA A 199 -3.73 11.39 12.41
N GLN A 200 -4.24 11.87 11.27
CA GLN A 200 -3.86 13.18 10.71
C GLN A 200 -4.56 14.34 11.41
N ARG A 201 -3.99 15.55 11.30
CA ARG A 201 -4.56 16.78 11.88
C ARG A 201 -5.94 17.14 11.30
N HIS A 202 -6.17 16.84 10.03
CA HIS A 202 -7.43 17.13 9.32
C HIS A 202 -7.99 15.86 8.69
N PRO A 203 -8.44 14.88 9.50
CA PRO A 203 -8.75 13.53 9.03
C PRO A 203 -9.91 13.53 8.02
N LYS A 204 -10.90 14.43 8.18
CA LYS A 204 -12.06 14.53 7.29
C LYS A 204 -11.68 14.77 5.83
N LYS A 205 -10.78 15.73 5.55
CA LYS A 205 -10.39 16.08 4.16
C LYS A 205 -9.68 14.90 3.47
N TRP A 206 -8.73 14.29 4.15
CA TRP A 206 -7.99 13.13 3.66
C TRP A 206 -8.88 11.92 3.46
N ARG A 207 -9.81 11.68 4.39
CA ARG A 207 -10.77 10.58 4.31
C ARG A 207 -11.66 10.71 3.09
N TRP A 208 -12.26 11.88 2.86
CA TRP A 208 -13.11 12.10 1.68
C TRP A 208 -12.34 11.99 0.36
N CYS A 209 -11.10 12.50 0.32
CA CYS A 209 -10.24 12.33 -0.84
C CYS A 209 -10.00 10.84 -1.14
N TYR A 210 -9.59 10.06 -0.14
CA TYR A 210 -9.31 8.64 -0.34
C TYR A 210 -10.56 7.81 -0.64
N VAL A 211 -11.72 8.12 -0.01
CA VAL A 211 -13.01 7.53 -0.35
C VAL A 211 -13.38 7.82 -1.80
N GLY A 212 -13.14 9.04 -2.28
CA GLY A 212 -13.34 9.40 -3.69
C GLY A 212 -12.50 8.54 -4.64
N ILE A 213 -11.22 8.34 -4.32
CA ILE A 213 -10.32 7.47 -5.10
C ILE A 213 -10.83 6.02 -5.11
N LEU A 214 -11.15 5.46 -3.94
CA LEU A 214 -11.68 4.09 -3.81
C LEU A 214 -13.00 3.92 -4.56
N SER A 215 -13.90 4.90 -4.46
CA SER A 215 -15.17 4.91 -5.18
C SER A 215 -14.95 4.94 -6.70
N GLY A 216 -14.04 5.78 -7.19
CA GLY A 216 -13.68 5.82 -8.61
C GLY A 216 -13.15 4.49 -9.11
N LEU A 217 -12.22 3.87 -8.37
CA LEU A 217 -11.67 2.55 -8.69
C LEU A 217 -12.75 1.45 -8.67
N ALA A 218 -13.67 1.51 -7.70
CA ALA A 218 -14.78 0.57 -7.60
C ALA A 218 -15.76 0.71 -8.76
N ILE A 219 -16.09 1.94 -9.19
CA ILE A 219 -16.93 2.21 -10.36
C ILE A 219 -16.27 1.67 -11.63
N VAL A 220 -14.98 1.95 -11.84
CA VAL A 220 -14.22 1.41 -12.99
C VAL A 220 -14.22 -0.12 -12.96
N GLY A 221 -13.96 -0.72 -11.79
CA GLY A 221 -13.99 -2.17 -11.61
C GLY A 221 -15.36 -2.77 -11.89
N ALA A 222 -16.44 -2.14 -11.45
CA ALA A 222 -17.81 -2.57 -11.68
C ALA A 222 -18.20 -2.46 -13.16
N ALA A 223 -17.85 -1.36 -13.83
CA ALA A 223 -18.10 -1.17 -15.26
C ALA A 223 -17.39 -2.25 -16.09
N LEU A 224 -16.13 -2.55 -15.77
CA LEU A 224 -15.37 -3.62 -16.43
C LEU A 224 -15.96 -5.01 -16.17
N GLU A 225 -16.50 -5.26 -14.97
CA GLU A 225 -17.17 -6.51 -14.62
C GLU A 225 -18.50 -6.68 -15.36
N VAL A 226 -19.30 -5.61 -15.49
CA VAL A 226 -20.53 -5.59 -16.29
C VAL A 226 -20.21 -5.87 -17.75
N HIS A 227 -19.19 -5.20 -18.31
CA HIS A 227 -18.74 -5.44 -19.68
C HIS A 227 -18.28 -6.89 -19.88
N ARG A 228 -17.52 -7.44 -18.93
CA ARG A 228 -17.11 -8.85 -18.95
C ARG A 228 -18.31 -9.81 -18.97
N CYS A 229 -19.29 -9.58 -18.10
CA CYS A 229 -20.50 -10.39 -18.02
C CYS A 229 -21.33 -10.31 -19.30
N TYR A 230 -21.47 -9.12 -19.87
CA TYR A 230 -22.18 -8.92 -21.13
C TYR A 230 -21.52 -9.70 -22.29
N LYS A 231 -20.20 -9.55 -22.47
CA LYS A 231 -19.46 -10.28 -23.51
C LYS A 231 -19.55 -11.79 -23.31
N LEU A 232 -19.47 -12.27 -22.06
CA LEU A 232 -19.59 -13.69 -21.74
C LEU A 232 -21.00 -14.23 -22.06
N LYS A 233 -22.05 -13.46 -21.80
CA LYS A 233 -23.43 -13.83 -22.18
C LYS A 233 -23.58 -13.95 -23.70
N LEU A 234 -23.07 -12.98 -24.46
CA LEU A 234 -23.09 -13.02 -25.93
C LEU A 234 -22.34 -14.24 -26.48
N PHE A 235 -21.16 -14.52 -25.95
CA PHE A 235 -20.38 -15.69 -26.38
C PHE A 235 -21.12 -17.01 -26.11
N LYS A 236 -21.72 -17.15 -24.92
CA LYS A 236 -22.54 -18.32 -24.58
C LYS A 236 -23.76 -18.46 -25.49
N GLN A 237 -24.40 -17.36 -25.89
CA GLN A 237 -25.51 -17.37 -26.84
C GLN A 237 -25.06 -17.84 -28.23
N ALA A 238 -23.95 -17.30 -28.75
CA ALA A 238 -23.38 -17.71 -30.04
C ALA A 238 -23.02 -19.20 -30.07
N MET A 239 -22.41 -19.72 -28.99
CA MET A 239 -22.10 -21.15 -28.86
C MET A 239 -23.36 -22.03 -28.86
N LYS A 240 -24.44 -21.61 -28.17
CA LYS A 240 -25.72 -22.33 -28.17
C LYS A 240 -26.37 -22.35 -29.55
N LEU A 241 -26.39 -21.22 -30.25
CA LEU A 241 -26.89 -21.11 -31.62
C LEU A 241 -26.12 -22.05 -32.57
N ASN A 242 -24.78 -22.07 -32.47
CA ASN A 242 -23.95 -22.94 -33.29
C ASN A 242 -24.19 -24.43 -32.99
N ALA A 243 -24.30 -24.81 -31.72
CA ALA A 243 -24.60 -26.18 -31.33
C ALA A 243 -25.95 -26.68 -31.88
N ASN A 244 -26.98 -25.82 -31.87
CA ASN A 244 -28.30 -26.16 -32.40
C ASN A 244 -28.32 -26.32 -33.94
N MET A 245 -27.44 -25.61 -34.67
CA MET A 245 -27.34 -25.77 -36.13
C MET A 245 -26.74 -27.13 -36.56
N TYR A 246 -25.96 -27.78 -35.69
CA TYR A 246 -25.29 -29.04 -35.97
C TYR A 246 -25.96 -30.27 -35.34
N SER A 247 -27.08 -30.11 -34.60
CA SER A 247 -27.88 -31.25 -34.18
C SER A 247 -28.86 -31.64 -35.31
N PRO A 248 -28.79 -32.87 -35.87
CA PRO A 248 -29.74 -33.29 -36.90
C PRO A 248 -31.17 -33.24 -36.35
N SER A 249 -32.09 -32.65 -37.11
CA SER A 249 -33.52 -32.72 -36.83
C SER A 249 -33.98 -34.18 -36.93
N THR A 250 -34.08 -34.85 -35.79
CA THR A 250 -34.75 -36.14 -35.64
C THR A 250 -36.25 -35.98 -35.74
#